data_AF-A0A928MX01-F1
#
_entry.id   AF-A0A928MX01-F1
#
_cell.length_a   1.000
_cell.length_b   1.000
_cell.length_c   1.000
_cell.angle_alpha   90.00
_cell.angle_beta   90.00
_cell.angle_gamma   90.00
#
_symmetry.space_group_name_H-M   'P 1'
#
loop_
_entity.id
_entity.type
_entity.pdbx_description
1 polymer ?
#
loop_
_entity_poly.entity_id
_entity_poly.type
_entity_poly.pdbx_seq_one_letter_code
_entity_poly.pdbx_strand_id
1 'polypeptide(L)'
;MNKKNIIALLLVLFFLFNIVALLIPVFINAAGDITVLYDDKELKSDVSPVIYNDRVLVPARMIFEAMGAEIGWAAKERRVTIQNGKDTFIFHIDSPVVFVNGTKHQLDTRALLISDRTFIPLRFLVEKSGMKVEWVDKTRTVKIDSGKASSTDKEGNSSASDKNNADNDKNTSGSDKTEYNYLTSVKLDESSATVNFKTSSVKYEYFTLKSPTRLVIDIEDCIKGYTTKDPTPDSDYFTAFRCAQFSKEPMVTRLVFELDGDSAYQIDVEKNMLTVEFFHEDENVVYKEPKHNSKYKTVVIDAGHGGKDPGAVGTENGVIVLKEKDVNLKIALKVYAKLKNEKVNVYMTRSTDKFLELSEIVDFANKKKADLLVSVHNNASENTSTSGTMTMYAYNTAKTGYKLSGKTVAETIQKYLVKATKGKDYGPRQNSALYILRKSNMPAVITESLFVTNKSDRAKLKNETYINNIADAIYKGICDVMDLD
;
A
#
# COMPACT_ATOMS: atom_id res chain seq x y z
N MET A 1 -61.22 26.07 18.09
CA MET A 1 -59.96 25.45 18.54
C MET A 1 -59.08 26.54 19.15
N ASN A 2 -58.59 26.38 20.39
CA ASN A 2 -57.91 27.46 21.11
C ASN A 2 -56.53 27.77 20.47
N LYS A 3 -56.07 29.03 20.46
CA LYS A 3 -54.84 29.46 19.73
C LYS A 3 -53.60 28.61 20.06
N LYS A 4 -53.49 28.14 21.31
CA LYS A 4 -52.41 27.24 21.75
C LYS A 4 -52.42 25.88 21.03
N ASN A 5 -53.60 25.36 20.70
CA ASN A 5 -53.76 24.07 20.04
C ASN A 5 -53.46 24.15 18.54
N ILE A 6 -53.62 25.32 17.92
CA ILE A 6 -53.26 25.55 16.52
C ILE A 6 -51.73 25.61 16.37
N ILE A 7 -51.04 26.27 17.31
CA ILE A 7 -49.57 26.37 17.30
C ILE A 7 -48.93 25.00 17.56
N ALA A 8 -49.47 24.21 18.49
CA ALA A 8 -49.00 22.85 18.74
C ALA A 8 -49.18 21.94 17.52
N LEU A 9 -50.32 22.05 16.82
CA LEU A 9 -50.57 21.26 15.61
C LEU A 9 -49.66 21.64 14.45
N LEU A 10 -49.36 22.94 14.28
CA LEU A 10 -48.42 23.43 13.26
C LEU A 10 -46.98 23.01 13.54
N LEU A 11 -46.55 22.97 14.81
CA LEU A 11 -45.21 22.49 15.19
C LEU A 11 -45.07 20.98 14.96
N VAL A 12 -46.12 20.19 15.24
CA VAL A 12 -46.14 18.75 14.97
C VAL A 12 -46.10 18.47 13.46
N LEU A 13 -46.87 19.22 12.66
CA LEU A 13 -46.83 19.12 11.19
C LEU A 13 -45.47 19.55 10.61
N PHE A 14 -44.83 20.58 11.17
CA PHE A 14 -43.49 21.01 10.75
C PHE A 14 -42.42 19.95 11.09
N PHE A 15 -42.53 19.28 12.24
CA PHE A 15 -41.65 18.17 12.61
C PHE A 15 -41.87 16.93 11.74
N LEU A 16 -43.12 16.59 11.42
CA LEU A 16 -43.47 15.49 10.51
C LEU A 16 -42.99 15.75 9.08
N PHE A 17 -43.03 17.00 8.60
CA PHE A 17 -42.52 17.35 7.27
C PHE A 17 -40.99 17.26 7.18
N ASN A 18 -40.27 17.59 8.26
CA ASN A 18 -38.80 17.43 8.30
C ASN A 18 -38.36 15.96 8.42
N ILE A 19 -39.16 15.10 9.06
CA ILE A 19 -38.86 13.66 9.17
C ILE A 19 -39.06 12.93 7.82
N VAL A 20 -40.04 13.35 7.02
CA VAL A 20 -40.27 12.74 5.68
C VAL A 20 -39.21 13.18 4.65
N ALA A 21 -38.61 14.36 4.80
CA ALA A 21 -37.50 14.82 3.94
C ALA A 21 -36.17 14.08 4.20
N LEU A 22 -36.04 13.37 5.32
CA LEU A 22 -34.86 12.56 5.69
C LEU A 22 -34.94 11.10 5.18
N LEU A 23 -36.01 10.72 4.48
CA LEU A 23 -36.24 9.36 3.97
C LEU A 23 -36.06 9.23 2.44
N ILE A 24 -35.34 10.15 1.79
CA ILE A 24 -34.89 9.92 0.42
C ILE A 24 -33.62 9.07 0.49
N PRO A 25 -33.63 7.78 0.11
CA PRO A 25 -32.41 7.00 0.02
C PRO A 25 -31.49 7.65 -1.01
N VAL A 26 -30.34 8.15 -0.56
CA VAL A 26 -29.24 8.52 -1.45
C VAL A 26 -28.68 7.22 -1.99
N PHE A 27 -29.06 6.86 -3.23
CA PHE A 27 -28.39 5.80 -3.96
C PHE A 27 -26.98 6.26 -4.33
N ILE A 28 -26.00 5.95 -3.47
CA ILE A 28 -24.60 6.02 -3.85
C ILE A 28 -24.33 4.78 -4.72
N ASN A 29 -24.34 4.95 -6.03
CA ASN A 29 -23.89 3.91 -6.95
C ASN A 29 -22.40 3.62 -6.67
N ALA A 30 -22.10 2.40 -6.25
CA ALA A 30 -20.75 1.87 -6.34
C ALA A 30 -20.30 1.92 -7.81
N ALA A 31 -19.08 2.41 -8.06
CA ALA A 31 -18.53 2.41 -9.41
C ALA A 31 -18.35 0.95 -9.88
N GLY A 32 -19.01 0.56 -10.97
CA GLY A 32 -18.98 -0.81 -11.50
C GLY A 32 -17.63 -1.27 -12.08
N ASP A 33 -17.55 -2.52 -12.52
CA ASP A 33 -16.33 -3.10 -13.09
C ASP A 33 -15.93 -2.46 -14.42
N ILE A 34 -14.63 -2.53 -14.76
CA ILE A 34 -14.11 -2.03 -16.05
C ILE A 34 -14.26 -3.11 -17.11
N THR A 35 -15.04 -2.82 -18.15
CA THR A 35 -15.23 -3.73 -19.29
C THR A 35 -14.24 -3.38 -20.40
N VAL A 36 -13.63 -4.37 -21.06
CA VAL A 36 -12.78 -4.14 -22.24
C VAL A 36 -13.40 -4.83 -23.45
N LEU A 37 -13.64 -4.06 -24.51
CA LEU A 37 -14.11 -4.55 -25.80
C LEU A 37 -12.98 -4.45 -26.82
N TYR A 38 -12.80 -5.48 -27.63
CA TYR A 38 -11.93 -5.51 -28.81
C TYR A 38 -12.78 -5.87 -30.03
N ASP A 39 -12.88 -4.96 -31.00
CA ASP A 39 -13.78 -5.06 -32.16
C ASP A 39 -15.22 -5.44 -31.74
N ASP A 40 -15.76 -4.70 -30.76
CA ASP A 40 -17.07 -4.89 -30.12
C ASP A 40 -17.29 -6.23 -29.39
N LYS A 41 -16.27 -7.09 -29.32
CA LYS A 41 -16.29 -8.32 -28.53
C LYS A 41 -15.66 -8.09 -27.17
N GLU A 42 -16.37 -8.50 -26.11
CA GLU A 42 -15.83 -8.42 -24.75
C GLU A 42 -14.63 -9.36 -24.58
N LEU A 43 -13.52 -8.78 -24.12
CA LEU A 43 -12.33 -9.53 -23.73
C LEU A 43 -12.46 -9.95 -22.28
N LYS A 44 -12.59 -11.25 -22.08
CA LYS A 44 -12.52 -11.87 -20.75
C LYS A 44 -11.08 -12.17 -20.43
N SER A 45 -10.67 -11.91 -19.19
CA SER A 45 -9.43 -12.49 -18.69
C SER A 45 -9.59 -12.97 -17.27
N ASP A 46 -8.60 -13.74 -16.85
CA ASP A 46 -8.39 -14.24 -15.50
C ASP A 46 -7.78 -13.18 -14.59
N VAL A 47 -7.73 -11.92 -15.05
CA VAL A 47 -7.56 -10.74 -14.23
C VAL A 47 -8.44 -9.56 -14.73
N SER A 48 -9.09 -8.81 -13.85
CA SER A 48 -9.84 -7.60 -14.23
C SER A 48 -8.91 -6.40 -14.45
N PRO A 49 -9.18 -5.51 -15.42
CA PRO A 49 -8.48 -4.25 -15.57
C PRO A 49 -8.62 -3.37 -14.32
N VAL A 50 -7.57 -2.64 -13.95
CA VAL A 50 -7.55 -1.77 -12.77
C VAL A 50 -7.31 -0.32 -13.18
N ILE A 51 -7.86 0.63 -12.41
CA ILE A 51 -7.41 2.01 -12.49
C ILE A 51 -6.30 2.21 -11.48
N TYR A 52 -5.12 2.57 -11.98
CA TYR A 52 -3.95 2.92 -11.18
C TYR A 52 -3.45 4.29 -11.64
N ASN A 53 -3.37 5.27 -10.72
CA ASN A 53 -2.98 6.64 -11.03
C ASN A 53 -3.73 7.25 -12.24
N ASP A 54 -5.06 7.18 -12.26
CA ASP A 54 -5.92 7.68 -13.35
C ASP A 54 -5.63 7.05 -14.73
N ARG A 55 -5.07 5.84 -14.76
CA ARG A 55 -4.84 5.05 -15.97
C ARG A 55 -5.45 3.67 -15.83
N VAL A 56 -6.10 3.22 -16.91
CA VAL A 56 -6.57 1.83 -17.00
C VAL A 56 -5.39 0.95 -17.35
N LEU A 57 -5.02 0.08 -16.42
CA LEU A 57 -4.07 -1.00 -16.64
C LEU A 57 -4.85 -2.26 -16.95
N VAL A 58 -4.42 -2.94 -18.00
CA VAL A 58 -5.02 -4.19 -18.45
C VAL A 58 -4.00 -5.31 -18.26
N PRO A 59 -4.45 -6.53 -17.98
CA PRO A 59 -3.57 -7.69 -18.05
C PRO A 59 -3.00 -7.83 -19.45
N ALA A 60 -1.69 -7.99 -19.55
CA ALA A 60 -0.98 -8.10 -20.81
C ALA A 60 -1.57 -9.20 -21.68
N ARG A 61 -1.77 -10.37 -21.06
CA ARG A 61 -2.21 -11.58 -21.73
C ARG A 61 -3.58 -11.43 -22.40
N MET A 62 -4.52 -10.78 -21.73
CA MET A 62 -5.88 -10.50 -22.24
C MET A 62 -5.86 -9.85 -23.62
N ILE A 63 -5.09 -8.77 -23.76
CA ILE A 63 -5.07 -7.96 -24.98
C ILE A 63 -4.25 -8.64 -26.05
N PHE A 64 -3.10 -9.19 -25.69
CA PHE A 64 -2.16 -9.73 -26.66
C PHE A 64 -2.56 -11.08 -27.23
N GLU A 65 -3.19 -11.95 -26.44
CA GLU A 65 -3.78 -13.17 -27.00
C GLU A 65 -4.93 -12.86 -27.96
N ALA A 66 -5.77 -11.87 -27.64
CA ALA A 66 -6.81 -11.39 -28.54
C ALA A 66 -6.26 -10.78 -29.83
N MET A 67 -5.06 -10.19 -29.77
CA MET A 67 -4.33 -9.67 -30.93
C MET A 67 -3.52 -10.74 -31.68
N GLY A 68 -3.44 -11.98 -31.18
CA GLY A 68 -2.66 -13.07 -31.77
C GLY A 68 -1.14 -12.99 -31.52
N ALA A 69 -0.71 -12.28 -30.47
CA ALA A 69 0.70 -12.10 -30.12
C ALA A 69 1.22 -13.20 -29.16
N GLU A 70 2.49 -13.58 -29.32
CA GLU A 70 3.18 -14.50 -28.44
C GLU A 70 3.80 -13.77 -27.25
N ILE A 71 3.77 -14.38 -26.06
CA ILE A 71 4.25 -13.75 -24.82
C ILE A 71 5.31 -14.65 -24.18
N GLY A 72 6.49 -14.08 -23.93
CA GLY A 72 7.59 -14.69 -23.19
C GLY A 72 7.81 -14.01 -21.84
N TRP A 73 8.06 -14.81 -20.80
CA TRP A 73 8.40 -14.32 -19.46
C TRP A 73 9.79 -14.81 -19.04
N ALA A 74 10.67 -13.88 -18.65
CA ALA A 74 11.98 -14.17 -18.09
C ALA A 74 12.02 -13.74 -16.62
N ALA A 75 11.74 -14.69 -15.72
CA ALA A 75 11.55 -14.43 -14.29
C ALA A 75 12.77 -13.80 -13.60
N LYS A 76 13.99 -14.27 -13.89
CA LYS A 76 15.24 -13.75 -13.29
C LYS A 76 15.52 -12.29 -13.67
N GLU A 77 15.03 -11.87 -14.83
CA GLU A 77 15.22 -10.51 -15.38
C GLU A 77 13.99 -9.62 -15.15
N ARG A 78 12.94 -10.18 -14.52
CA ARG A 78 11.60 -9.58 -14.39
C ARG A 78 11.16 -8.94 -15.71
N ARG A 79 11.27 -9.69 -16.81
CA ARG A 79 11.11 -9.18 -18.18
C ARG A 79 10.01 -9.93 -18.93
N VAL A 80 9.07 -9.18 -19.51
CA VAL A 80 8.04 -9.67 -20.43
C VAL A 80 8.44 -9.29 -21.85
N THR A 81 8.41 -10.25 -22.76
CA THR A 81 8.62 -10.03 -24.20
C THR A 81 7.33 -10.39 -24.93
N ILE A 82 6.92 -9.57 -25.87
CA ILE A 82 5.64 -9.70 -26.56
C ILE A 82 5.92 -9.56 -28.04
N GLN A 83 5.65 -10.61 -28.80
CA GLN A 83 5.86 -10.66 -30.24
C GLN A 83 4.51 -10.60 -30.93
N ASN A 84 4.21 -9.50 -31.60
CA ASN A 84 3.00 -9.34 -32.40
C ASN A 84 3.37 -9.19 -33.88
N GLY A 85 3.37 -10.30 -34.63
CA GLY A 85 3.85 -10.32 -36.01
C GLY A 85 5.32 -9.92 -36.09
N LYS A 86 5.62 -8.78 -36.73
CA LYS A 86 6.98 -8.22 -36.86
C LYS A 86 7.41 -7.32 -35.70
N ASP A 87 6.47 -6.93 -34.85
CA ASP A 87 6.73 -5.99 -33.76
C ASP A 87 7.02 -6.72 -32.45
N THR A 88 8.15 -6.39 -31.83
CA THR A 88 8.59 -6.93 -30.53
C THR A 88 8.52 -5.83 -29.48
N PHE A 89 7.81 -6.11 -28.39
CA PHE A 89 7.74 -5.25 -27.21
C PHE A 89 8.43 -5.93 -26.03
N ILE A 90 9.33 -5.24 -25.35
CA ILE A 90 10.03 -5.75 -24.18
C ILE A 90 9.76 -4.83 -22.99
N PHE A 91 9.04 -5.35 -22.01
CA PHE A 91 8.75 -4.70 -20.74
C PHE A 91 9.64 -5.27 -19.67
N HIS A 92 10.19 -4.39 -18.84
CA HIS A 92 10.71 -4.79 -17.53
C HIS A 92 9.68 -4.42 -16.49
N ILE A 93 9.32 -5.36 -15.62
CA ILE A 93 8.38 -5.11 -14.52
C ILE A 93 8.97 -4.03 -13.62
N ASP A 94 8.09 -3.16 -13.12
CA ASP A 94 8.40 -1.99 -12.32
C ASP A 94 9.21 -0.92 -13.05
N SER A 95 9.44 -1.11 -14.36
CA SER A 95 10.08 -0.13 -15.22
C SER A 95 9.03 0.61 -16.06
N PRO A 96 9.11 1.94 -16.16
CA PRO A 96 8.31 2.69 -17.13
C PRO A 96 8.89 2.57 -18.55
N VAL A 97 10.06 1.94 -18.71
CA VAL A 97 10.70 1.78 -20.01
C VAL A 97 10.20 0.52 -20.70
N VAL A 98 9.84 0.67 -21.97
CA VAL A 98 9.57 -0.43 -22.90
C VAL A 98 10.49 -0.29 -24.12
N PHE A 99 10.98 -1.41 -24.64
CA PHE A 99 11.66 -1.43 -25.93
C PHE A 99 10.69 -1.92 -27.00
N VAL A 100 10.54 -1.17 -28.09
CA VAL A 100 9.75 -1.55 -29.26
C VAL A 100 10.71 -1.72 -30.43
N ASN A 101 10.82 -2.94 -30.96
CA ASN A 101 11.76 -3.29 -32.03
C ASN A 101 13.21 -2.85 -31.72
N GLY A 102 13.63 -3.03 -30.46
CA GLY A 102 14.96 -2.62 -29.97
C GLY A 102 15.11 -1.12 -29.68
N THR A 103 14.14 -0.28 -30.03
CA THR A 103 14.15 1.16 -29.74
C THR A 103 13.49 1.44 -28.39
N LYS A 104 14.14 2.26 -27.56
CA LYS A 104 13.65 2.59 -26.22
C LYS A 104 12.52 3.62 -26.25
N HIS A 105 11.41 3.33 -25.56
CA HIS A 105 10.27 4.21 -25.39
C HIS A 105 9.87 4.32 -23.91
N GLN A 106 9.17 5.41 -23.56
CA GLN A 106 8.65 5.63 -22.22
C GLN A 106 7.14 5.40 -22.17
N LEU A 107 6.70 4.71 -21.12
CA LEU A 107 5.31 4.52 -20.77
C LEU A 107 4.84 5.67 -19.86
N ASP A 108 3.56 6.02 -19.94
CA ASP A 108 2.92 6.98 -19.05
C ASP A 108 2.57 6.38 -17.68
N THR A 109 2.59 5.05 -17.55
CA THR A 109 2.56 4.29 -16.30
C THR A 109 3.39 3.02 -16.46
N ARG A 110 4.02 2.50 -15.39
CA ARG A 110 4.89 1.32 -15.51
C ARG A 110 4.08 0.04 -15.74
N ALA A 111 4.73 -0.99 -16.27
CA ALA A 111 4.20 -2.34 -16.23
C ALA A 111 4.31 -2.88 -14.79
N LEU A 112 3.19 -3.31 -14.22
CA LEU A 112 3.11 -3.82 -12.85
C LEU A 112 3.04 -5.35 -12.86
N LEU A 113 3.54 -5.96 -11.80
CA LEU A 113 3.28 -7.36 -11.50
C LEU A 113 2.37 -7.41 -10.30
N ILE A 114 1.11 -7.77 -10.51
CA ILE A 114 0.08 -7.83 -9.49
C ILE A 114 -0.44 -9.27 -9.47
N SER A 115 -0.28 -9.98 -8.35
CA SER A 115 -0.60 -11.42 -8.21
C SER A 115 -0.13 -12.27 -9.40
N ASP A 116 1.16 -12.19 -9.73
CA ASP A 116 1.80 -12.93 -10.83
C ASP A 116 1.22 -12.67 -12.24
N ARG A 117 0.47 -11.58 -12.41
CA ARG A 117 -0.02 -11.11 -13.70
C ARG A 117 0.65 -9.80 -14.06
N THR A 118 1.17 -9.74 -15.27
CA THR A 118 1.71 -8.49 -15.81
C THR A 118 0.57 -7.60 -16.24
N PHE A 119 0.43 -6.46 -15.57
CA PHE A 119 -0.44 -5.37 -15.96
C PHE A 119 0.36 -4.34 -16.74
N ILE A 120 -0.21 -3.87 -17.84
CA ILE A 120 0.44 -2.91 -18.72
C ILE A 120 -0.51 -1.76 -19.07
N PRO A 121 0.01 -0.56 -19.34
CA PRO A 121 -0.81 0.54 -19.79
C PRO A 121 -1.34 0.26 -21.19
N LEU A 122 -2.66 0.11 -21.30
CA LEU A 122 -3.31 -0.24 -22.55
C LEU A 122 -3.05 0.81 -23.64
N ARG A 123 -3.13 2.10 -23.28
CA ARG A 123 -3.05 3.21 -24.23
C ARG A 123 -1.77 3.17 -25.07
N PHE A 124 -0.62 2.96 -24.43
CA PHE A 124 0.67 2.94 -25.12
C PHE A 124 0.75 1.84 -26.19
N LEU A 125 0.17 0.68 -25.90
CA LEU A 125 0.22 -0.50 -26.77
C LEU A 125 -0.65 -0.33 -27.99
N VAL A 126 -1.85 0.19 -27.76
CA VAL A 126 -2.86 0.43 -28.79
C VAL A 126 -2.38 1.52 -29.76
N GLU A 127 -1.79 2.60 -29.24
CA GLU A 127 -1.25 3.69 -30.07
C GLU A 127 -0.06 3.26 -30.93
N LYS A 128 0.83 2.38 -30.44
CA LYS A 128 2.00 1.90 -31.19
C LYS A 128 1.70 0.77 -32.16
N SER A 129 0.60 0.05 -31.97
CA SER A 129 0.10 -0.97 -32.90
C SER A 129 -0.86 -0.42 -33.95
N GLY A 130 -1.13 0.89 -33.95
CA GLY A 130 -1.95 1.57 -34.96
C GLY A 130 -3.46 1.45 -34.74
N MET A 131 -3.90 0.97 -33.58
CA MET A 131 -5.29 0.77 -33.20
C MET A 131 -5.86 2.00 -32.48
N LYS A 132 -7.19 2.09 -32.33
CA LYS A 132 -7.85 3.19 -31.61
C LYS A 132 -8.39 2.72 -30.26
N VAL A 133 -8.26 3.55 -29.22
CA VAL A 133 -8.85 3.31 -27.89
C VAL A 133 -9.80 4.42 -27.48
N GLU A 134 -10.98 4.06 -26.98
CA GLU A 134 -11.97 4.97 -26.41
C GLU A 134 -12.34 4.53 -24.99
N TRP A 135 -12.54 5.49 -24.09
CA TRP A 135 -13.07 5.27 -22.75
C TRP A 135 -14.50 5.81 -22.67
N VAL A 136 -15.44 4.98 -22.25
CA VAL A 136 -16.85 5.32 -22.09
C VAL A 136 -17.18 5.41 -20.60
N ASP A 137 -17.23 6.65 -20.08
CA ASP A 137 -17.39 6.92 -18.64
C ASP A 137 -18.65 6.29 -18.03
N LYS A 138 -19.79 6.40 -18.73
CA LYS A 138 -21.10 5.93 -18.23
C LYS A 138 -21.14 4.42 -17.99
N THR A 139 -20.40 3.65 -18.78
CA THR A 139 -20.38 2.18 -18.71
C THR A 139 -19.03 1.64 -18.25
N ARG A 140 -18.09 2.51 -17.86
CA ARG A 140 -16.71 2.18 -17.48
C ARG A 140 -16.08 1.19 -18.47
N THR A 141 -16.30 1.44 -19.76
CA THR A 141 -15.92 0.52 -20.84
C THR A 141 -14.75 1.10 -21.62
N VAL A 142 -13.72 0.29 -21.81
CA VAL A 142 -12.65 0.55 -22.77
C VAL A 142 -13.01 -0.13 -24.09
N LYS A 143 -13.02 0.61 -25.19
CA LYS A 143 -13.19 0.06 -26.54
C LYS A 143 -11.88 0.13 -27.30
N ILE A 144 -11.46 -0.98 -27.89
CA ILE A 144 -10.29 -1.10 -28.75
C ILE A 144 -10.80 -1.47 -30.15
N ASP A 145 -10.51 -0.62 -31.13
CA ASP A 145 -10.85 -0.84 -32.53
C ASP A 145 -9.57 -1.13 -33.31
N SER A 146 -9.50 -2.35 -33.87
CA SER A 146 -8.36 -2.84 -34.64
C SER A 146 -8.31 -2.28 -36.07
N GLY A 147 -9.37 -1.60 -36.52
CA GLY A 147 -9.54 -1.11 -37.89
C GLY A 147 -9.99 -2.18 -38.88
N LYS A 148 -10.30 -3.41 -38.42
CA LYS A 148 -10.94 -4.45 -39.25
C LYS A 148 -12.45 -4.26 -39.17
N ALA A 149 -13.09 -4.00 -40.30
CA ALA A 149 -14.55 -3.85 -40.37
C ALA A 149 -15.24 -5.09 -39.77
N SER A 150 -16.07 -4.88 -38.75
CA SER A 150 -16.95 -5.89 -38.15
C SER A 150 -17.90 -6.43 -39.22
N SER A 151 -17.64 -7.67 -39.66
CA SER A 151 -18.58 -8.42 -40.50
C SER A 151 -19.67 -8.95 -39.57
N THR A 152 -20.84 -8.34 -39.67
CA THR A 152 -22.05 -8.77 -38.98
C THR A 152 -22.56 -10.06 -39.63
N ASP A 153 -22.54 -11.15 -38.87
CA ASP A 153 -23.20 -12.40 -39.24
C ASP A 153 -24.71 -12.18 -39.35
N LYS A 154 -25.27 -12.53 -40.51
CA LYS A 154 -26.71 -12.69 -40.73
C LYS A 154 -27.13 -14.11 -40.35
N GLU A 155 -28.25 -14.19 -39.63
CA GLU A 155 -29.04 -15.40 -39.46
C GLU A 155 -29.36 -16.09 -40.80
N GLY A 156 -29.33 -17.42 -40.79
CA GLY A 156 -29.73 -18.28 -41.90
C GLY A 156 -29.81 -19.75 -41.50
N ASN A 157 -31.02 -20.18 -41.14
CA ASN A 157 -31.45 -21.53 -40.81
C ASN A 157 -31.25 -22.55 -41.97
N SER A 158 -30.70 -23.75 -41.72
CA SER A 158 -31.28 -25.04 -42.16
C SER A 158 -30.51 -26.29 -41.67
N SER A 159 -31.25 -27.20 -41.01
CA SER A 159 -31.36 -28.65 -41.27
C SER A 159 -30.14 -29.60 -41.19
N ALA A 160 -30.15 -30.39 -40.10
CA ALA A 160 -29.95 -31.85 -39.96
C ALA A 160 -29.06 -32.65 -40.94
N SER A 161 -28.06 -33.37 -40.39
CA SER A 161 -27.93 -34.84 -40.50
C SER A 161 -26.78 -35.41 -39.63
N ASP A 162 -27.16 -36.22 -38.65
CA ASP A 162 -26.70 -37.61 -38.39
C ASP A 162 -25.25 -38.04 -38.73
N LYS A 163 -24.43 -38.31 -37.71
CA LYS A 163 -24.01 -39.66 -37.24
C LYS A 163 -22.69 -39.65 -36.46
N ASN A 164 -22.76 -40.26 -35.27
CA ASN A 164 -21.80 -41.14 -34.59
C ASN A 164 -20.32 -41.10 -35.04
N ASN A 165 -19.41 -40.81 -34.10
CA ASN A 165 -18.54 -41.87 -33.60
C ASN A 165 -17.96 -41.51 -32.23
N ALA A 166 -18.13 -42.42 -31.29
CA ALA A 166 -17.36 -42.48 -30.06
C ALA A 166 -16.08 -43.25 -30.35
N ASP A 167 -14.92 -42.74 -29.96
CA ASP A 167 -13.92 -43.61 -29.37
C ASP A 167 -12.96 -42.85 -28.46
N ASN A 168 -12.47 -43.62 -27.49
CA ASN A 168 -11.67 -43.29 -26.34
C ASN A 168 -10.33 -42.63 -26.69
N ASP A 169 -9.89 -41.70 -25.85
CA ASP A 169 -8.55 -41.82 -25.30
C ASP A 169 -8.47 -41.35 -23.84
N LYS A 170 -7.82 -42.17 -23.02
CA LYS A 170 -7.66 -42.00 -21.57
C LYS A 170 -6.22 -41.57 -21.28
N ASN A 171 -6.08 -40.75 -20.23
CA ASN A 171 -4.89 -40.50 -19.42
C ASN A 171 -3.76 -39.70 -20.12
N THR A 172 -3.11 -38.70 -19.53
CA THR A 172 -2.93 -38.32 -18.11
C THR A 172 -2.23 -36.95 -18.11
N SER A 173 -2.50 -36.07 -17.14
CA SER A 173 -1.45 -35.42 -16.31
C SER A 173 -1.95 -34.15 -15.60
N GLY A 174 -2.07 -34.25 -14.27
CA GLY A 174 -1.71 -33.22 -13.29
C GLY A 174 -2.27 -31.81 -13.45
N SER A 175 -3.45 -31.54 -12.90
CA SER A 175 -3.82 -30.19 -12.49
C SER A 175 -3.14 -29.88 -11.14
N ASP A 176 -2.10 -29.05 -11.15
CA ASP A 176 -1.68 -28.33 -9.95
C ASP A 176 -2.82 -27.40 -9.55
N LYS A 177 -3.62 -27.83 -8.57
CA LYS A 177 -4.61 -26.96 -7.92
C LYS A 177 -3.82 -25.89 -7.17
N THR A 178 -3.84 -24.66 -7.65
CA THR A 178 -3.47 -23.49 -6.86
C THR A 178 -4.31 -23.48 -5.58
N GLU A 179 -3.67 -23.75 -4.45
CA GLU A 179 -4.29 -23.70 -3.13
C GLU A 179 -4.48 -22.22 -2.77
N TYR A 180 -5.66 -21.66 -3.04
CA TYR A 180 -5.96 -20.28 -2.66
C TYR A 180 -6.05 -20.14 -1.14
N ASN A 181 -5.63 -18.99 -0.62
CA ASN A 181 -5.84 -18.65 0.79
C ASN A 181 -7.32 -18.30 0.98
N TYR A 182 -7.96 -18.80 2.04
CA TYR A 182 -9.35 -18.44 2.36
C TYR A 182 -9.42 -17.76 3.71
N LEU A 183 -10.15 -16.64 3.79
CA LEU A 183 -10.63 -16.13 5.07
C LEU A 183 -11.66 -17.12 5.61
N THR A 184 -11.39 -17.75 6.76
CA THR A 184 -12.24 -18.80 7.35
C THR A 184 -13.18 -18.28 8.42
N SER A 185 -12.75 -17.29 9.22
CA SER A 185 -13.62 -16.69 10.24
C SER A 185 -13.21 -15.27 10.58
N VAL A 186 -14.19 -14.46 10.97
CA VAL A 186 -14.01 -13.19 11.65
C VAL A 186 -14.69 -13.30 13.01
N LYS A 187 -13.96 -12.98 14.08
CA LYS A 187 -14.48 -12.80 15.43
C LYS A 187 -14.27 -11.34 15.80
N LEU A 188 -15.34 -10.65 16.18
CA LEU A 188 -15.28 -9.31 16.75
C LEU A 188 -15.56 -9.41 18.25
N ASP A 189 -14.75 -8.72 19.02
CA ASP A 189 -14.89 -8.48 20.45
C ASP A 189 -14.87 -6.96 20.68
N GLU A 190 -15.22 -6.51 21.89
CA GLU A 190 -15.33 -5.09 22.24
C GLU A 190 -14.13 -4.24 21.80
N SER A 191 -12.91 -4.71 22.05
CA SER A 191 -11.65 -4.01 21.76
C SER A 191 -10.76 -4.76 20.76
N SER A 192 -11.25 -5.80 20.08
CA SER A 192 -10.41 -6.53 19.13
C SER A 192 -11.19 -7.23 18.02
N ALA A 193 -10.49 -7.52 16.93
CA ALA A 193 -10.98 -8.35 15.84
C ALA A 193 -9.94 -9.42 15.50
N THR A 194 -10.36 -10.68 15.45
CA THR A 194 -9.52 -11.80 15.01
C THR A 194 -10.03 -12.33 13.68
N VAL A 195 -9.15 -12.41 12.68
CA VAL A 195 -9.44 -12.92 11.34
C VAL A 195 -8.55 -14.13 11.08
N ASN A 196 -9.18 -15.28 10.88
CA ASN A 196 -8.47 -16.53 10.61
C ASN A 196 -8.47 -16.85 9.13
N PHE A 197 -7.38 -17.45 8.67
CA PHE A 197 -7.18 -17.83 7.29
C PHE A 197 -6.76 -19.30 7.18
N LYS A 198 -7.14 -19.93 6.06
CA LYS A 198 -6.61 -21.20 5.61
C LYS A 198 -5.40 -20.94 4.70
N THR A 199 -4.27 -20.67 5.31
CA THR A 199 -2.96 -20.43 4.67
C THR A 199 -1.83 -20.62 5.68
N SER A 200 -0.60 -20.80 5.21
CA SER A 200 0.60 -20.79 6.07
C SER A 200 1.10 -19.37 6.40
N SER A 201 0.74 -18.36 5.59
CA SER A 201 1.18 -16.98 5.77
C SER A 201 0.17 -15.99 5.18
N VAL A 202 -0.17 -14.94 5.92
CA VAL A 202 -1.06 -13.86 5.46
C VAL A 202 -0.22 -12.69 4.94
N LYS A 203 -0.41 -12.32 3.67
CA LYS A 203 0.10 -11.09 3.09
C LYS A 203 -0.99 -10.03 3.12
N TYR A 204 -0.66 -8.81 3.55
CA TYR A 204 -1.63 -7.73 3.63
C TYR A 204 -1.01 -6.35 3.46
N GLU A 205 -1.82 -5.44 2.96
CA GLU A 205 -1.63 -3.99 3.05
C GLU A 205 -2.75 -3.38 3.88
N TYR A 206 -2.55 -2.17 4.39
CA TYR A 206 -3.62 -1.45 5.08
C TYR A 206 -3.37 0.05 5.02
N PHE A 207 -4.43 0.82 5.17
CA PHE A 207 -4.39 2.27 5.14
C PHE A 207 -5.59 2.86 5.87
N THR A 208 -5.51 4.16 6.18
CA THR A 208 -6.60 4.90 6.83
C THR A 208 -7.23 5.86 5.83
N LEU A 209 -8.56 5.81 5.72
CA LEU A 209 -9.35 6.84 5.04
C LEU A 209 -9.89 7.84 6.06
N LYS A 210 -10.04 9.11 5.66
CA LYS A 210 -10.70 10.14 6.48
C LYS A 210 -12.12 10.39 5.95
N SER A 211 -13.00 10.85 6.84
CA SER A 211 -14.38 11.26 6.54
C SER A 211 -15.28 10.18 5.91
N PRO A 212 -15.79 9.20 6.69
CA PRO A 212 -15.46 8.90 8.09
C PRO A 212 -14.10 8.19 8.20
N THR A 213 -13.53 8.21 9.42
CA THR A 213 -12.26 7.53 9.71
C THR A 213 -12.44 6.04 9.56
N ARG A 214 -11.68 5.41 8.66
CA ARG A 214 -11.77 3.97 8.40
C ARG A 214 -10.40 3.35 8.34
N LEU A 215 -10.20 2.28 9.10
CA LEU A 215 -9.12 1.33 8.89
C LEU A 215 -9.54 0.38 7.76
N VAL A 216 -8.75 0.36 6.68
CA VAL A 216 -8.92 -0.57 5.56
C VAL A 216 -7.74 -1.51 5.53
N ILE A 217 -7.98 -2.82 5.51
CA ILE A 217 -6.95 -3.87 5.41
C ILE A 217 -7.25 -4.72 4.18
N ASP A 218 -6.30 -4.78 3.25
CA ASP A 218 -6.36 -5.59 2.04
C ASP A 218 -5.52 -6.85 2.22
N ILE A 219 -6.17 -8.00 2.19
CA ILE A 219 -5.52 -9.31 2.27
C ILE A 219 -5.28 -9.82 0.86
N GLU A 220 -4.02 -9.97 0.49
CA GLU A 220 -3.59 -10.46 -0.82
C GLU A 220 -3.79 -11.97 -0.98
N ASP A 221 -3.96 -12.39 -2.22
CA ASP A 221 -4.16 -13.78 -2.64
C ASP A 221 -5.25 -14.51 -1.82
N CYS A 222 -6.26 -13.78 -1.34
CA CYS A 222 -7.25 -14.26 -0.38
C CYS A 222 -8.68 -14.17 -0.91
N ILE A 223 -9.37 -15.31 -0.88
CA ILE A 223 -10.80 -15.42 -1.15
C ILE A 223 -11.58 -15.16 0.15
N LYS A 224 -12.65 -14.38 0.05
CA LYS A 224 -13.67 -14.24 1.12
C LYS A 224 -14.41 -15.58 1.24
N GLY A 225 -13.80 -16.55 1.89
CA GLY A 225 -14.36 -17.89 2.18
C GLY A 225 -15.37 -17.89 3.33
N TYR A 226 -15.49 -16.76 4.02
CA TYR A 226 -16.45 -16.50 5.09
C TYR A 226 -17.83 -16.16 4.52
N THR A 227 -18.81 -17.01 4.81
CA THR A 227 -20.18 -16.96 4.24
C THR A 227 -21.23 -16.42 5.20
N THR A 228 -20.92 -16.23 6.48
CA THR A 228 -21.86 -15.64 7.43
C THR A 228 -22.00 -14.14 7.21
N LYS A 229 -23.12 -13.55 7.64
CA LYS A 229 -23.29 -12.08 7.60
C LYS A 229 -22.15 -11.43 8.37
N ASP A 230 -21.77 -10.23 7.94
CA ASP A 230 -20.78 -9.43 8.67
C ASP A 230 -21.28 -9.31 10.12
N PRO A 231 -20.44 -9.68 11.11
CA PRO A 231 -20.86 -9.70 12.51
C PRO A 231 -21.36 -8.31 12.92
N THR A 232 -22.43 -8.28 13.72
CA THR A 232 -22.92 -7.04 14.32
C THR A 232 -21.85 -6.51 15.28
N PRO A 233 -21.37 -5.27 15.13
CA PRO A 233 -20.39 -4.69 16.04
C PRO A 233 -20.94 -4.59 17.46
N ASP A 234 -20.14 -5.02 18.42
CA ASP A 234 -20.26 -4.69 19.84
C ASP A 234 -18.91 -4.09 20.23
N SER A 235 -18.77 -2.76 20.16
CA SER A 235 -17.50 -2.06 20.35
C SER A 235 -17.69 -0.56 20.57
N ASP A 236 -16.91 0.01 21.50
CA ASP A 236 -16.76 1.46 21.68
C ASP A 236 -15.71 2.08 20.73
N TYR A 237 -14.98 1.25 19.96
CA TYR A 237 -13.85 1.70 19.12
C TYR A 237 -14.13 1.70 17.63
N PHE A 238 -15.12 0.95 17.17
CA PHE A 238 -15.53 0.92 15.76
C PHE A 238 -17.04 0.79 15.63
N THR A 239 -17.63 1.59 14.75
CA THR A 239 -19.08 1.68 14.54
C THR A 239 -19.58 0.70 13.48
N ALA A 240 -18.69 0.22 12.61
CA ALA A 240 -19.03 -0.73 11.58
C ALA A 240 -17.84 -1.61 11.18
N PHE A 241 -18.11 -2.88 10.94
CA PHE A 241 -17.19 -3.78 10.24
C PHE A 241 -17.79 -4.23 8.92
N ARG A 242 -16.98 -4.25 7.86
CA ARG A 242 -17.33 -4.82 6.55
C ARG A 242 -16.23 -5.73 6.07
N CYS A 243 -16.61 -6.85 5.49
CA CYS A 243 -15.70 -7.71 4.77
C CYS A 243 -16.22 -7.91 3.34
N ALA A 244 -15.39 -7.71 2.33
CA ALA A 244 -15.78 -7.93 0.94
C ALA A 244 -14.66 -8.57 0.14
N GLN A 245 -15.02 -9.36 -0.86
CA GLN A 245 -14.09 -9.65 -1.95
C GLN A 245 -13.92 -8.34 -2.72
N PHE A 246 -12.84 -7.61 -2.44
CA PHE A 246 -12.60 -6.29 -3.03
C PHE A 246 -12.16 -6.40 -4.47
N SER A 247 -11.29 -7.38 -4.74
CA SER A 247 -10.94 -7.77 -6.09
C SER A 247 -10.91 -9.29 -6.16
N LYS A 248 -11.39 -9.86 -7.26
CA LYS A 248 -11.17 -11.28 -7.53
C LYS A 248 -9.81 -11.50 -8.18
N GLU A 249 -9.21 -10.43 -8.70
CA GLU A 249 -8.16 -10.45 -9.68
C GLU A 249 -7.43 -9.07 -9.74
N PRO A 250 -6.32 -8.87 -8.99
CA PRO A 250 -5.73 -9.81 -8.04
C PRO A 250 -6.70 -10.23 -6.94
N MET A 251 -6.56 -11.45 -6.42
CA MET A 251 -7.49 -11.98 -5.41
C MET A 251 -7.30 -11.27 -4.08
N VAL A 252 -8.13 -10.26 -3.78
CA VAL A 252 -8.02 -9.42 -2.59
C VAL A 252 -9.30 -9.42 -1.78
N THR A 253 -9.20 -9.85 -0.52
CA THR A 253 -10.27 -9.68 0.46
C THR A 253 -10.00 -8.42 1.27
N ARG A 254 -10.95 -7.48 1.28
CA ARG A 254 -10.85 -6.24 2.05
C ARG A 254 -11.66 -6.31 3.34
N LEU A 255 -11.02 -5.94 4.43
CA LEU A 255 -11.61 -5.69 5.73
C LEU A 255 -11.70 -4.18 5.93
N VAL A 256 -12.85 -3.68 6.39
CA VAL A 256 -13.05 -2.26 6.69
C VAL A 256 -13.64 -2.14 8.07
N PHE A 257 -12.94 -1.42 8.94
CA PHE A 257 -13.44 -0.98 10.24
C PHE A 257 -13.69 0.52 10.14
N GLU A 258 -14.94 0.96 10.29
CA GLU A 258 -15.27 2.35 10.52
C GLU A 258 -15.01 2.67 11.97
N LEU A 259 -13.99 3.48 12.24
CA LEU A 259 -13.51 3.76 13.58
C LEU A 259 -14.40 4.80 14.25
N ASP A 260 -14.66 4.63 15.54
CA ASP A 260 -15.32 5.67 16.34
C ASP A 260 -14.29 6.68 16.83
N GLY A 261 -14.60 7.97 16.63
CA GLY A 261 -13.73 9.08 17.03
C GLY A 261 -12.28 8.96 16.58
N ASP A 262 -11.37 9.01 17.56
CA ASP A 262 -9.91 8.93 17.43
C ASP A 262 -9.35 7.57 17.82
N SER A 263 -10.17 6.52 17.82
CA SER A 263 -9.76 5.16 18.16
C SER A 263 -8.52 4.73 17.40
N ALA A 264 -7.50 4.36 18.17
CA ALA A 264 -6.25 3.83 17.69
C ALA A 264 -6.34 2.32 17.49
N TYR A 265 -5.41 1.78 16.70
CA TYR A 265 -5.39 0.35 16.41
C TYR A 265 -3.98 -0.18 16.16
N GLN A 266 -3.82 -1.48 16.42
CA GLN A 266 -2.66 -2.26 16.09
C GLN A 266 -3.07 -3.51 15.31
N ILE A 267 -2.33 -3.81 14.23
CA ILE A 267 -2.54 -5.01 13.42
C ILE A 267 -1.34 -5.92 13.63
N ASP A 268 -1.58 -7.16 14.06
CA ASP A 268 -0.56 -8.19 14.08
C ASP A 268 -0.98 -9.40 13.26
N VAL A 269 0.01 -10.09 12.71
CA VAL A 269 -0.19 -11.31 11.95
C VAL A 269 0.74 -12.38 12.49
N GLU A 270 0.15 -13.48 12.96
CA GLU A 270 0.87 -14.66 13.39
C GLU A 270 0.38 -15.87 12.57
N LYS A 271 1.26 -16.36 11.68
CA LYS A 271 0.98 -17.48 10.76
C LYS A 271 -0.27 -17.21 9.90
N ASN A 272 -1.39 -17.79 10.31
CA ASN A 272 -2.66 -17.84 9.60
C ASN A 272 -3.75 -17.01 10.30
N MET A 273 -3.37 -16.15 11.24
CA MET A 273 -4.28 -15.33 12.03
C MET A 273 -3.82 -13.87 11.97
N LEU A 274 -4.75 -12.99 11.62
CA LEU A 274 -4.60 -11.54 11.74
C LEU A 274 -5.43 -11.06 12.93
N THR A 275 -4.82 -10.28 13.80
CA THR A 275 -5.48 -9.65 14.94
C THR A 275 -5.42 -8.14 14.77
N VAL A 276 -6.56 -7.48 14.97
CA VAL A 276 -6.65 -6.03 15.13
C VAL A 276 -7.02 -5.74 16.58
N GLU A 277 -6.19 -5.04 17.31
CA GLU A 277 -6.50 -4.55 18.66
C GLU A 277 -6.83 -3.07 18.58
N PHE A 278 -7.94 -2.66 19.19
CA PHE A 278 -8.43 -1.28 19.24
C PHE A 278 -8.31 -0.73 20.65
N PHE A 279 -8.00 0.55 20.76
CA PHE A 279 -7.84 1.25 22.03
C PHE A 279 -8.01 2.75 21.83
N HIS A 280 -8.42 3.46 22.87
CA HIS A 280 -8.29 4.91 22.93
C HIS A 280 -6.86 5.21 23.38
N GLU A 281 -6.23 6.21 22.78
CA GLU A 281 -5.02 6.78 23.36
C GLU A 281 -5.43 7.40 24.70
N ASP A 282 -5.20 6.71 25.80
CA ASP A 282 -5.36 7.34 27.11
C ASP A 282 -4.16 8.28 27.31
N GLU A 283 -4.43 9.59 27.17
CA GLU A 283 -3.47 10.67 27.38
C GLU A 283 -2.89 10.65 28.81
N ASN A 284 -3.50 9.91 29.73
CA ASN A 284 -3.12 9.80 31.14
C ASN A 284 -2.50 8.44 31.54
N VAL A 285 -2.17 7.54 30.60
CA VAL A 285 -1.45 6.31 30.96
C VAL A 285 -0.13 6.69 31.64
N VAL A 286 -0.02 6.40 32.93
CA VAL A 286 1.22 6.58 33.68
C VAL A 286 2.15 5.42 33.34
N TYR A 287 2.92 5.65 32.29
CA TYR A 287 3.95 4.77 31.80
C TYR A 287 5.11 4.64 32.83
N LYS A 288 5.44 3.40 33.24
CA LYS A 288 6.59 3.11 34.13
C LYS A 288 7.88 2.93 33.32
N GLU A 289 8.76 3.93 33.36
CA GLU A 289 10.08 3.90 32.72
C GLU A 289 10.77 2.53 32.89
N PRO A 290 11.35 1.94 31.83
CA PRO A 290 12.14 0.72 31.97
C PRO A 290 13.19 0.89 33.06
N LYS A 291 13.35 -0.13 33.92
CA LYS A 291 14.43 -0.13 34.90
C LYS A 291 15.77 -0.24 34.19
N HIS A 292 16.43 0.90 34.02
CA HIS A 292 17.81 0.96 33.54
C HIS A 292 18.79 0.85 34.70
N ASN A 293 19.78 -0.04 34.53
CA ASN A 293 21.01 -0.03 35.34
C ASN A 293 22.03 1.00 34.81
N SER A 294 21.68 1.75 33.75
CA SER A 294 22.50 2.76 33.10
C SER A 294 22.16 4.14 33.65
N LYS A 295 23.19 4.98 33.82
CA LYS A 295 23.05 6.41 34.17
C LYS A 295 22.33 7.22 33.07
N TYR A 296 22.44 6.81 31.82
CA TYR A 296 21.91 7.52 30.66
C TYR A 296 20.89 6.69 29.87
N LYS A 297 19.93 7.39 29.25
CA LYS A 297 19.01 6.82 28.24
C LYS A 297 19.81 6.27 27.06
N THR A 298 19.22 5.36 26.30
CA THR A 298 19.84 4.64 25.19
C THR A 298 19.09 4.88 23.90
N VAL A 299 19.76 5.41 22.88
CA VAL A 299 19.20 5.63 21.54
C VAL A 299 19.88 4.66 20.57
N VAL A 300 19.07 3.99 19.76
CA VAL A 300 19.56 3.19 18.62
C VAL A 300 19.21 3.92 17.34
N ILE A 301 20.23 4.15 16.51
CA ILE A 301 20.10 4.71 15.18
C ILE A 301 20.22 3.57 14.17
N ASP A 302 19.15 3.35 13.41
CA ASP A 302 19.16 2.43 12.30
C ASP A 302 19.38 3.18 10.98
N ALA A 303 20.28 2.68 10.15
CA ALA A 303 20.47 3.17 8.79
C ALA A 303 19.76 2.20 7.84
N GLY A 304 18.61 2.59 7.29
CA GLY A 304 17.80 1.70 6.47
C GLY A 304 18.56 1.06 5.30
N HIS A 305 18.15 -0.16 4.91
CA HIS A 305 18.74 -0.96 3.83
C HIS A 305 20.22 -1.32 4.07
N GLY A 306 20.98 -1.62 3.00
CA GLY A 306 22.42 -1.90 3.06
C GLY A 306 22.82 -3.18 2.34
N GLY A 307 24.09 -3.30 1.98
CA GLY A 307 24.63 -4.46 1.28
C GLY A 307 23.87 -4.78 -0.01
N LYS A 308 23.23 -5.96 -0.04
CA LYS A 308 22.44 -6.48 -1.17
C LYS A 308 21.17 -5.67 -1.44
N ASP A 309 20.67 -4.94 -0.45
CA ASP A 309 19.47 -4.12 -0.57
C ASP A 309 19.87 -2.64 -0.79
N PRO A 310 19.71 -2.08 -2.01
CA PRO A 310 20.03 -0.70 -2.29
C PRO A 310 19.01 0.30 -1.72
N GLY A 311 17.84 -0.18 -1.28
CA GLY A 311 16.65 0.65 -1.11
C GLY A 311 16.22 1.30 -2.43
N ALA A 312 15.55 2.43 -2.34
CA ALA A 312 15.17 3.21 -3.50
C ALA A 312 16.38 3.69 -4.33
N VAL A 313 16.21 3.77 -5.65
CA VAL A 313 17.24 4.27 -6.56
C VAL A 313 16.79 5.55 -7.26
N GLY A 314 17.66 6.55 -7.24
CA GLY A 314 17.48 7.80 -7.93
C GLY A 314 18.20 7.75 -9.27
N THR A 315 17.48 8.00 -10.37
CA THR A 315 18.06 7.95 -11.71
C THR A 315 18.04 9.30 -12.42
N GLU A 316 19.08 9.59 -13.20
CA GLU A 316 19.15 10.71 -14.14
C GLU A 316 19.49 10.16 -15.52
N ASN A 317 18.66 10.47 -16.53
CA ASN A 317 18.80 9.94 -17.89
C ASN A 317 18.90 8.40 -17.96
N GLY A 318 18.24 7.69 -17.03
CA GLY A 318 18.26 6.23 -16.94
C GLY A 318 19.51 5.64 -16.25
N VAL A 319 20.41 6.47 -15.75
CA VAL A 319 21.59 6.04 -14.98
C VAL A 319 21.32 6.24 -13.49
N ILE A 320 21.65 5.23 -12.67
CA ILE A 320 21.57 5.34 -11.21
C ILE A 320 22.62 6.36 -10.74
N VAL A 321 22.16 7.43 -10.09
CA VAL A 321 23.02 8.48 -9.54
C VAL A 321 22.95 8.58 -8.02
N LEU A 322 22.02 7.87 -7.39
CA LEU A 322 21.84 7.85 -5.95
C LEU A 322 21.18 6.53 -5.53
N LYS A 323 21.65 5.94 -4.43
CA LYS A 323 21.00 4.81 -3.76
C LYS A 323 20.61 5.23 -2.36
N GLU A 324 19.43 4.85 -1.94
CA GLU A 324 18.89 5.20 -0.63
C GLU A 324 19.79 4.73 0.50
N LYS A 325 20.28 3.49 0.45
CA LYS A 325 21.16 2.91 1.48
C LYS A 325 22.40 3.76 1.80
N ASP A 326 22.94 4.46 0.79
CA ASP A 326 24.14 5.27 0.91
C ASP A 326 23.81 6.61 1.59
N VAL A 327 22.66 7.18 1.26
CA VAL A 327 22.13 8.41 1.86
C VAL A 327 21.73 8.16 3.32
N ASN A 328 21.01 7.07 3.57
CA ASN A 328 20.60 6.64 4.91
C ASN A 328 21.81 6.47 5.82
N LEU A 329 22.86 5.78 5.34
CA LEU A 329 24.10 5.61 6.08
C LEU A 329 24.80 6.95 6.38
N LYS A 330 24.89 7.84 5.40
CA LYS A 330 25.51 9.17 5.58
C LYS A 330 24.81 10.00 6.65
N ILE A 331 23.48 10.06 6.60
CA ILE A 331 22.68 10.80 7.59
C ILE A 331 22.84 10.15 8.97
N ALA A 332 22.66 8.83 9.08
CA ALA A 332 22.74 8.10 10.33
C ALA A 332 24.10 8.23 11.03
N LEU A 333 25.20 8.16 10.27
CA LEU A 333 26.56 8.37 10.81
C LEU A 333 26.74 9.77 11.41
N LYS A 334 26.14 10.80 10.79
CA LYS A 334 26.20 12.19 11.29
C LYS A 334 25.35 12.38 12.53
N VAL A 335 24.15 11.79 12.57
CA VAL A 335 23.30 11.77 13.77
C VAL A 335 24.04 11.09 14.92
N TYR A 336 24.62 9.91 14.68
CA TYR A 336 25.42 9.18 15.67
C TYR A 336 26.61 10.01 16.18
N ALA A 337 27.37 10.64 15.29
CA ALA A 337 28.53 11.44 15.66
C ALA A 337 28.17 12.62 16.58
N LYS A 338 26.96 13.19 16.43
CA LYS A 338 26.44 14.26 17.29
C LYS A 338 26.00 13.71 18.64
N LEU A 339 25.14 12.69 18.65
CA LEU A 339 24.64 12.07 19.87
C LEU A 339 25.74 11.45 20.74
N LYS A 340 26.88 11.04 20.16
CA LYS A 340 28.00 10.49 20.92
C LYS A 340 28.59 11.49 21.94
N ASN A 341 28.39 12.79 21.73
CA ASN A 341 28.85 13.83 22.66
C ASN A 341 27.79 14.21 23.71
N GLU A 342 26.59 13.65 23.62
CA GLU A 342 25.50 13.93 24.54
C GLU A 342 25.48 12.96 25.72
N LYS A 343 24.68 13.28 26.75
CA LYS A 343 24.46 12.42 27.93
C LYS A 343 23.51 11.25 27.62
N VAL A 344 23.82 10.51 26.56
CA VAL A 344 23.03 9.39 26.04
C VAL A 344 23.96 8.25 25.61
N ASN A 345 23.54 7.01 25.79
CA ASN A 345 24.19 5.87 25.13
C ASN A 345 23.65 5.79 23.70
N VAL A 346 24.51 5.95 22.69
CA VAL A 346 24.11 5.83 21.30
C VAL A 346 24.72 4.59 20.64
N TYR A 347 23.91 3.83 19.92
CA TYR A 347 24.35 2.69 19.12
C TYR A 347 23.84 2.79 17.68
N MET A 348 24.53 2.14 16.74
CA MET A 348 24.04 1.99 15.36
C MET A 348 23.81 0.52 15.04
N THR A 349 22.77 0.23 14.25
CA THR A 349 22.56 -1.12 13.70
C THR A 349 23.65 -1.49 12.70
N ARG A 350 24.04 -0.53 11.84
CA ARG A 350 25.20 -0.63 10.94
C ARG A 350 25.94 0.71 10.82
N SER A 351 27.26 0.64 10.68
CA SER A 351 28.15 1.78 10.41
C SER A 351 28.86 1.67 9.05
N THR A 352 28.57 0.61 8.29
CA THR A 352 29.12 0.33 6.97
C THR A 352 28.01 -0.13 6.01
N ASP A 353 28.34 -0.36 4.74
CA ASP A 353 27.43 -0.91 3.74
C ASP A 353 27.21 -2.43 3.95
N LYS A 354 26.46 -2.77 5.00
CA LYS A 354 26.07 -4.13 5.37
C LYS A 354 24.56 -4.27 5.36
N PHE A 355 24.06 -5.38 4.85
CA PHE A 355 22.65 -5.76 4.93
C PHE A 355 22.30 -6.35 6.31
N LEU A 356 21.14 -6.00 6.85
CA LEU A 356 20.53 -6.57 8.05
C LEU A 356 19.06 -6.92 7.76
N GLU A 357 18.59 -8.07 8.24
CA GLU A 357 17.17 -8.40 8.21
C GLU A 357 16.40 -7.54 9.24
N LEU A 358 15.10 -7.31 9.00
CA LEU A 358 14.26 -6.46 9.87
C LEU A 358 14.21 -6.97 11.33
N SER A 359 14.26 -8.30 11.52
CA SER A 359 14.34 -8.91 12.85
C SER A 359 15.65 -8.62 13.56
N GLU A 360 16.79 -8.61 12.85
CA GLU A 360 18.10 -8.31 13.44
C GLU A 360 18.16 -6.88 13.98
N ILE A 361 17.53 -5.92 13.28
CA ILE A 361 17.43 -4.51 13.71
C ILE A 361 16.66 -4.41 15.03
N VAL A 362 15.48 -5.03 15.07
CA VAL A 362 14.60 -5.00 16.25
C VAL A 362 15.23 -5.73 17.44
N ASP A 363 15.79 -6.92 17.21
CA ASP A 363 16.44 -7.72 18.25
C ASP A 363 17.64 -6.98 18.84
N PHE A 364 18.40 -6.27 18.00
CA PHE A 364 19.50 -5.43 18.45
C PHE A 364 19.00 -4.31 19.37
N ALA A 365 17.97 -3.56 18.96
CA ALA A 365 17.41 -2.47 19.77
C ALA A 365 16.81 -2.96 21.09
N ASN A 366 16.06 -4.06 21.04
CA ASN A 366 15.46 -4.72 22.19
C ASN A 366 16.53 -5.23 23.16
N LYS A 367 17.60 -5.87 22.66
CA LYS A 367 18.72 -6.36 23.48
C LYS A 367 19.49 -5.23 24.15
N LYS A 368 19.61 -4.08 23.47
CA LYS A 368 20.18 -2.86 24.06
C LYS A 368 19.27 -2.19 25.09
N LYS A 369 18.02 -2.67 25.21
CA LYS A 369 16.97 -2.02 25.99
C LYS A 369 16.86 -0.55 25.60
N ALA A 370 16.87 -0.25 24.29
CA ALA A 370 16.84 1.13 23.84
C ALA A 370 15.60 1.85 24.40
N ASP A 371 15.75 3.13 24.71
CA ASP A 371 14.66 4.05 25.06
C ASP A 371 14.02 4.65 23.80
N LEU A 372 14.76 4.65 22.69
CA LEU A 372 14.29 5.16 21.40
C LEU A 372 15.02 4.44 20.26
N LEU A 373 14.27 4.01 19.25
CA LEU A 373 14.78 3.56 17.95
C LEU A 373 14.41 4.57 16.86
N VAL A 374 15.41 5.11 16.15
CA VAL A 374 15.20 5.97 14.98
C VAL A 374 15.80 5.30 13.76
N SER A 375 14.97 4.88 12.83
CA SER A 375 15.39 4.33 11.53
C SER A 375 15.36 5.41 10.46
N VAL A 376 16.51 5.63 9.82
CA VAL A 376 16.71 6.69 8.83
C VAL A 376 16.50 6.15 7.43
N HIS A 377 15.50 6.70 6.74
CA HIS A 377 15.11 6.36 5.36
C HIS A 377 14.94 7.60 4.47
N ASN A 378 14.84 7.36 3.17
CA ASN A 378 14.44 8.36 2.19
C ASN A 378 13.45 7.74 1.20
N ASN A 379 12.33 8.42 1.05
CA ASN A 379 11.14 7.88 0.44
C ASN A 379 11.32 7.63 -1.08
N ALA A 380 10.37 6.91 -1.66
CA ALA A 380 10.23 6.76 -3.08
C ALA A 380 8.76 6.76 -3.49
N SER A 381 8.51 7.30 -4.68
CA SER A 381 7.20 7.33 -5.28
C SER A 381 7.33 7.06 -6.77
N GLU A 382 6.36 6.34 -7.32
CA GLU A 382 6.22 6.12 -8.75
C GLU A 382 6.03 7.44 -9.50
N ASN A 383 5.17 8.30 -8.96
CA ASN A 383 5.07 9.66 -9.41
C ASN A 383 6.34 10.38 -8.95
N THR A 384 7.29 10.54 -9.86
CA THR A 384 8.57 11.22 -9.60
C THR A 384 8.40 12.71 -9.30
N SER A 385 7.20 13.26 -9.41
CA SER A 385 6.87 14.63 -8.98
C SER A 385 6.55 14.70 -7.49
N THR A 386 6.25 13.57 -6.83
CA THR A 386 6.01 13.51 -5.38
C THR A 386 7.30 13.85 -4.64
N SER A 387 7.28 14.91 -3.85
CA SER A 387 8.37 15.35 -2.97
C SER A 387 7.84 15.63 -1.57
N GLY A 388 8.74 15.74 -0.60
CA GLY A 388 8.40 16.11 0.77
C GLY A 388 8.92 15.14 1.82
N THR A 389 8.44 15.33 3.04
CA THR A 389 8.95 14.69 4.25
C THR A 389 7.80 14.06 5.04
N MET A 390 8.00 12.87 5.58
CA MET A 390 7.13 12.27 6.61
C MET A 390 7.96 11.55 7.67
N THR A 391 7.36 11.32 8.83
CA THR A 391 7.96 10.47 9.87
C THR A 391 6.92 9.46 10.30
N MET A 392 7.23 8.18 10.14
CA MET A 392 6.30 7.10 10.41
C MET A 392 6.48 6.58 11.85
N TYR A 393 5.38 6.19 12.49
CA TYR A 393 5.35 5.60 13.82
C TYR A 393 4.29 4.51 13.88
N ALA A 394 4.41 3.54 14.79
CA ALA A 394 3.27 2.70 15.14
C ALA A 394 2.70 3.19 16.48
N TYR A 395 1.40 3.03 16.69
CA TYR A 395 0.90 3.07 18.05
C TYR A 395 1.50 1.88 18.79
N ASN A 396 2.28 2.16 19.82
CA ASN A 396 2.87 1.10 20.62
C ASN A 396 1.84 0.75 21.69
N THR A 397 1.16 -0.38 21.53
CA THR A 397 0.39 -0.95 22.64
C THR A 397 1.36 -1.38 23.74
N ALA A 398 1.29 -0.68 24.87
CA ALA A 398 1.32 -1.25 26.22
C ALA A 398 2.45 -2.21 26.66
N LYS A 399 3.52 -2.47 25.89
CA LYS A 399 4.49 -3.53 26.28
C LYS A 399 5.58 -3.10 27.26
N THR A 400 5.77 -1.81 27.51
CA THR A 400 6.98 -1.38 28.26
C THR A 400 6.91 -0.11 29.10
N GLY A 401 5.79 0.61 29.16
CA GLY A 401 5.69 1.72 30.13
C GLY A 401 6.61 2.92 29.84
N TYR A 402 6.86 3.29 28.58
CA TYR A 402 7.58 4.54 28.27
C TYR A 402 6.67 5.77 28.25
N LYS A 403 7.05 6.87 28.93
CA LYS A 403 6.33 8.16 28.89
C LYS A 403 6.29 8.77 27.48
N LEU A 404 7.31 8.46 26.68
CA LEU A 404 7.46 8.93 25.31
C LEU A 404 6.70 8.00 24.36
N SER A 405 5.76 8.54 23.57
CA SER A 405 5.04 7.75 22.55
C SER A 405 5.73 7.85 21.18
N GLY A 406 5.60 6.83 20.33
CA GLY A 406 6.08 6.88 18.95
C GLY A 406 5.48 8.05 18.15
N LYS A 407 4.22 8.41 18.43
CA LYS A 407 3.54 9.59 17.86
C LYS A 407 4.24 10.88 18.24
N THR A 408 4.51 11.09 19.53
CA THR A 408 5.23 12.28 20.03
C THR A 408 6.62 12.37 19.41
N VAL A 409 7.36 11.26 19.31
CA VAL A 409 8.66 11.21 18.64
C VAL A 409 8.54 11.63 17.17
N ALA A 410 7.59 11.04 16.44
CA ALA A 410 7.40 11.33 15.03
C ALA A 410 7.00 12.79 14.80
N GLU A 411 6.06 13.32 15.60
CA GLU A 411 5.63 14.72 15.55
C GLU A 411 6.80 15.69 15.78
N THR A 412 7.62 15.43 16.79
CA THR A 412 8.75 16.30 17.13
C THR A 412 9.82 16.26 16.05
N ILE A 413 10.28 15.07 15.65
CA ILE A 413 11.29 14.94 14.57
C ILE A 413 10.77 15.52 13.25
N GLN A 414 9.50 15.29 12.91
CA GLN A 414 8.87 15.86 11.72
C GLN A 414 8.97 17.39 11.69
N LYS A 415 8.69 18.08 12.80
CA LYS A 415 8.78 19.55 12.89
C LYS A 415 10.18 20.06 12.54
N TYR A 416 11.24 19.37 12.99
CA TYR A 416 12.61 19.74 12.65
C TYR A 416 12.95 19.42 11.19
N LEU A 417 12.53 18.24 10.70
CA LEU A 417 12.79 17.83 9.32
C LEU A 417 12.14 18.78 8.32
N VAL A 418 10.87 19.15 8.50
CA VAL A 418 10.16 20.09 7.61
C VAL A 418 10.89 21.42 7.49
N LYS A 419 11.42 21.95 8.61
CA LYS A 419 12.23 23.18 8.61
C LYS A 419 13.55 23.00 7.84
N ALA A 420 14.22 21.86 8.01
CA ALA A 420 15.50 21.58 7.38
C ALA A 420 15.40 21.27 5.88
N THR A 421 14.38 20.51 5.48
CA THR A 421 14.19 20.08 4.09
C THR A 421 13.52 21.14 3.23
N LYS A 422 12.74 22.04 3.86
CA LYS A 422 11.83 23.00 3.20
C LYS A 422 10.93 22.30 2.17
N GLY A 423 10.61 21.04 2.42
CA GLY A 423 9.78 20.20 1.57
C GLY A 423 8.30 20.28 1.95
N LYS A 424 7.46 19.64 1.15
CA LYS A 424 6.06 19.41 1.51
C LYS A 424 5.98 18.59 2.79
N ASP A 425 5.16 19.02 3.74
CA ASP A 425 4.91 18.31 4.98
C ASP A 425 3.77 17.29 4.80
N TYR A 426 4.08 16.00 4.92
CA TYR A 426 3.06 14.95 4.96
C TYR A 426 2.61 14.61 6.38
N GLY A 427 3.21 15.23 7.39
CA GLY A 427 2.95 15.02 8.81
C GLY A 427 3.53 13.70 9.34
N PRO A 428 3.35 13.45 10.65
CA PRO A 428 3.54 12.12 11.21
C PRO A 428 2.56 11.13 10.58
N ARG A 429 3.01 9.92 10.27
CA ARG A 429 2.20 8.88 9.62
C ARG A 429 2.17 7.62 10.46
N GLN A 430 1.01 7.31 11.01
CA GLN A 430 0.85 6.03 11.68
C GLN A 430 1.00 4.90 10.65
N ASN A 431 1.90 3.96 10.92
CA ASN A 431 2.08 2.74 10.16
C ASN A 431 2.45 1.51 11.05
N SER A 432 1.46 0.94 11.74
CA SER A 432 1.56 -0.32 12.51
C SER A 432 1.92 -1.60 11.70
N ALA A 433 1.91 -1.65 10.36
CA ALA A 433 2.39 -2.84 9.64
C ALA A 433 3.91 -2.90 9.49
N LEU A 434 4.62 -1.78 9.60
CA LEU A 434 6.08 -1.79 9.47
C LEU A 434 6.69 -2.57 10.64
N TYR A 435 7.38 -3.65 10.30
CA TYR A 435 7.91 -4.62 11.27
C TYR A 435 8.74 -3.95 12.37
N ILE A 436 9.64 -3.04 11.98
CA ILE A 436 10.51 -2.31 12.92
C ILE A 436 9.69 -1.51 13.92
N LEU A 437 8.61 -0.84 13.47
CA LEU A 437 7.75 -0.04 14.34
C LEU A 437 6.93 -0.92 15.27
N ARG A 438 6.40 -2.03 14.77
CA ARG A 438 5.50 -2.94 15.52
C ARG A 438 6.21 -3.82 16.54
N LYS A 439 7.41 -4.33 16.22
CA LYS A 439 8.10 -5.35 17.03
C LYS A 439 9.15 -4.76 17.98
N SER A 440 9.38 -3.45 17.93
CA SER A 440 10.23 -2.74 18.88
C SER A 440 9.57 -2.60 20.24
N ASN A 441 10.29 -2.93 21.30
CA ASN A 441 9.80 -2.81 22.68
C ASN A 441 9.81 -1.37 23.19
N MET A 442 10.37 -0.43 22.43
CA MET A 442 10.46 0.99 22.76
C MET A 442 9.81 1.84 21.66
N PRO A 443 9.58 3.14 21.88
CA PRO A 443 9.20 4.05 20.81
C PRO A 443 10.15 3.92 19.62
N ALA A 444 9.59 3.62 18.46
CA ALA A 444 10.30 3.48 17.21
C ALA A 444 9.68 4.39 16.16
N VAL A 445 10.53 5.03 15.35
CA VAL A 445 10.12 5.84 14.21
C VAL A 445 10.97 5.56 12.98
N ILE A 446 10.38 5.75 11.81
CA ILE A 446 11.08 5.76 10.52
C ILE A 446 11.00 7.16 9.95
N THR A 447 12.14 7.83 9.79
CA THR A 447 12.18 9.16 9.17
C THR A 447 12.29 9.00 7.65
N GLU A 448 11.32 9.49 6.91
CA GLU A 448 11.33 9.55 5.45
C GLU A 448 11.67 10.98 5.03
N SER A 449 12.97 11.28 4.99
CA SER A 449 13.44 12.67 4.97
C SER A 449 13.04 13.40 3.69
N LEU A 450 13.23 12.76 2.53
CA LEU A 450 12.95 13.30 1.19
C LEU A 450 12.74 12.15 0.18
N PHE A 451 12.19 12.42 -1.01
CA PHE A 451 11.98 11.40 -2.04
C PHE A 451 13.19 11.21 -2.97
N VAL A 452 13.83 10.04 -2.95
CA VAL A 452 14.96 9.68 -3.83
C VAL A 452 14.58 9.74 -5.31
N THR A 453 13.33 9.40 -5.65
CA THR A 453 12.83 9.40 -7.03
C THR A 453 12.55 10.81 -7.56
N ASN A 454 12.32 11.79 -6.68
CA ASN A 454 12.03 13.16 -7.08
C ASN A 454 13.29 13.96 -7.41
N LYS A 455 13.25 14.70 -8.53
CA LYS A 455 14.42 15.43 -9.04
C LYS A 455 14.93 16.50 -8.07
N SER A 456 14.03 17.28 -7.45
CA SER A 456 14.42 18.36 -6.53
C SER A 456 14.96 17.80 -5.22
N ASP A 457 14.26 16.83 -4.65
CA ASP A 457 14.66 16.17 -3.42
C ASP A 457 15.97 15.39 -3.58
N ARG A 458 16.13 14.65 -4.68
CA ARG A 458 17.39 13.97 -5.01
C ARG A 458 18.57 14.93 -5.14
N ALA A 459 18.37 16.13 -5.69
CA ALA A 459 19.42 17.14 -5.75
C ALA A 459 19.85 17.60 -4.35
N LYS A 460 18.90 17.73 -3.40
CA LYS A 460 19.21 17.97 -1.98
C LYS A 460 19.94 16.78 -1.37
N LEU A 461 19.51 15.55 -1.62
CA LEU A 461 20.16 14.33 -1.08
C LEU A 461 21.57 14.08 -1.64
N LYS A 462 21.92 14.65 -2.79
CA LYS A 462 23.29 14.67 -3.32
C LYS A 462 24.16 15.79 -2.72
N ASN A 463 23.57 16.75 -2.01
CA ASN A 463 24.25 17.92 -1.49
C ASN A 463 24.58 17.76 0.00
N GLU A 464 25.87 17.86 0.33
CA GLU A 464 26.38 17.63 1.69
C GLU A 464 25.78 18.59 2.74
N THR A 465 25.50 19.85 2.37
CA THR A 465 24.85 20.82 3.26
C THR A 465 23.45 20.36 3.63
N TYR A 466 22.67 19.85 2.67
CA TYR A 466 21.33 19.33 2.96
C TYR A 466 21.37 18.03 3.76
N ILE A 467 22.35 17.15 3.51
CA ILE A 467 22.58 15.96 4.34
C ILE A 467 22.89 16.36 5.79
N ASN A 468 23.75 17.37 6.01
CA ASN A 468 24.03 17.90 7.35
C ASN A 468 22.77 18.49 7.99
N ASN A 469 21.97 19.28 7.25
CA ASN A 469 20.73 19.86 7.77
C ASN A 469 19.71 18.79 8.18
N ILE A 470 19.58 17.71 7.40
CA ILE A 470 18.70 16.59 7.73
C ILE A 470 19.20 15.87 8.99
N ALA A 471 20.50 15.57 9.05
CA ALA A 471 21.10 14.97 10.24
C ALA A 471 20.95 15.86 11.49
N ASP A 472 21.11 17.18 11.35
CA ASP A 472 20.90 18.16 12.42
C ASP A 472 19.44 18.18 12.88
N ALA A 473 18.48 18.06 11.95
CA ALA A 473 17.06 18.01 12.28
C ALA A 473 16.69 16.75 13.07
N ILE A 474 17.16 15.57 12.62
CA ILE A 474 16.92 14.31 13.33
C ILE A 474 17.59 14.36 14.71
N TYR A 475 18.85 14.82 14.78
CA TYR A 475 19.57 15.01 16.04
C TYR A 475 18.82 15.91 17.02
N LYS A 476 18.39 17.11 16.59
CA LYS A 476 17.64 18.05 17.44
C LYS A 476 16.31 17.47 17.90
N GLY A 477 15.59 16.78 17.01
CA GLY A 477 14.34 16.13 17.37
C GLY A 477 14.55 15.02 18.40
N ILE A 478 15.66 14.26 18.32
CA ILE A 478 16.04 13.28 19.34
C ILE A 478 16.37 13.97 20.67
N CYS A 479 17.17 15.04 20.67
CA CYS A 479 17.50 15.76 21.91
C CYS A 479 16.26 16.32 22.60
N ASP A 480 15.34 16.90 21.83
CA ASP A 480 14.08 17.49 22.33
C ASP A 480 13.21 16.40 23.00
N VAL A 481 12.95 15.27 22.33
CA VAL A 481 12.10 14.23 22.92
C VAL A 481 12.75 13.43 24.05
N MET A 482 14.09 13.45 24.12
CA MET A 482 14.84 12.73 25.13
C MET A 482 15.28 13.61 26.30
N ASP A 483 14.96 14.90 26.27
CA ASP A 483 15.39 15.93 27.24
C ASP A 483 16.92 15.93 27.43
N LEU A 484 17.69 15.97 26.33
CA LEU A 484 19.16 15.94 26.37
C LEU A 484 19.82 17.32 26.49
N ASP A 485 19.05 18.39 26.30
CA ASP A 485 19.51 19.79 26.31
C ASP A 485 19.68 20.38 27.73
#